data_AF-A0A9C9K2D9-F1
#
_entry.id   AF-A0A9C9K2D9-F1
#
_cell.length_a   1.000
_cell.length_b   1.000
_cell.length_c   1.000
_cell.angle_alpha   90.00
_cell.angle_beta   90.00
_cell.angle_gamma   90.00
#
_symmetry.space_group_name_H-M   'P 1'
#
loop_
_entity.id
_entity.type
_entity.pdbx_description
1 polymer ?
#
loop_
_entity_poly.entity_id
_entity_poly.type
_entity_poly.pdbx_seq_one_letter_code
_entity_poly.pdbx_strand_id
1 'polypeptide(L)'
;MEEAFRNYIGFDSPAYVPKYQLKPSDAFRLIAEAGGIGAMAHPGTSRRDDLIGDFIAAGMRAIEVYHPKHTEGDIRRYERLALKLGLVATGGSDSHGRRDGTLTLGACTVPLSTVEKLKAARDY
;
A
#
# COMPACT_ATOMS: atom_id res chain seq x y z
N MET A 1 -5.31 -14.28 16.09
CA MET A 1 -4.19 -13.37 15.70
C MET A 1 -4.20 -12.08 16.51
N GLU A 2 -5.36 -11.43 16.65
CA GLU A 2 -5.54 -10.16 17.37
C GLU A 2 -5.10 -10.21 18.84
N GLU A 3 -5.35 -11.33 19.53
CA GLU A 3 -4.89 -11.54 20.90
C GLU A 3 -3.36 -11.52 21.03
N ALA A 4 -2.63 -12.10 20.07
CA ALA A 4 -1.18 -12.16 20.13
C ALA A 4 -0.55 -10.77 19.96
N PHE A 5 -1.07 -9.98 19.00
CA PHE A 5 -0.68 -8.59 18.82
C PHE A 5 -1.05 -7.73 20.04
N ARG A 6 -2.20 -7.97 20.66
CA ARG A 6 -2.62 -7.19 21.82
C ARG A 6 -1.82 -7.52 23.08
N ASN A 7 -1.47 -8.79 23.31
CA ASN A 7 -0.94 -9.24 24.59
C ASN A 7 0.58 -9.43 24.61
N TYR A 8 1.22 -9.63 23.46
CA TYR A 8 2.62 -10.07 23.41
C TYR A 8 3.48 -9.25 22.43
N ILE A 9 3.06 -9.11 21.17
CA ILE A 9 3.96 -8.65 20.08
C ILE A 9 3.58 -7.32 19.42
N GLY A 10 2.52 -6.65 19.87
CA GLY A 10 2.13 -5.32 19.40
C GLY A 10 2.94 -4.21 20.08
N PHE A 11 2.66 -2.96 19.74
CA PHE A 11 3.31 -1.81 20.38
C PHE A 11 3.17 -1.89 21.90
N ASP A 12 4.24 -1.54 22.61
CA ASP A 12 4.34 -1.51 24.08
C ASP A 12 4.01 -2.84 24.80
N SER A 13 3.94 -3.95 24.05
CA SER A 13 3.70 -5.28 24.62
C SER A 13 5.00 -5.94 25.13
N PRO A 14 4.92 -6.97 25.99
CA PRO A 14 6.10 -7.55 26.67
C PRO A 14 7.21 -8.07 25.75
N ALA A 15 6.88 -8.47 24.51
CA ALA A 15 7.85 -8.94 23.52
C ALA A 15 8.07 -7.94 22.38
N TYR A 16 7.63 -6.69 22.52
CA TYR A 16 7.88 -5.64 21.54
C TYR A 16 9.33 -5.19 21.57
N VAL A 17 9.98 -5.27 20.41
CA VAL A 17 11.28 -4.65 20.17
C VAL A 17 11.13 -3.70 19.00
N PRO A 18 11.44 -2.40 19.16
CA PRO A 18 11.40 -1.44 18.06
C PRO A 18 12.27 -1.93 16.90
N LYS A 19 11.69 -1.96 15.70
CA LYS A 19 12.43 -2.28 14.48
C LYS A 19 12.99 -0.98 13.90
N TYR A 20 14.14 -1.10 13.22
CA TYR A 20 14.60 -0.02 12.36
C TYR A 20 13.51 0.30 11.34
N GLN A 21 13.15 1.58 11.26
CA GLN A 21 12.18 2.08 10.29
C GLN A 21 12.91 2.89 9.24
N LEU A 22 12.81 2.44 7.99
CA LEU A 22 13.30 3.19 6.84
C LEU A 22 12.39 4.41 6.64
N LYS A 23 12.99 5.59 6.41
CA LYS A 23 12.19 6.77 6.05
C LYS A 23 11.46 6.48 4.73
N PRO A 24 10.18 6.86 4.59
CA PRO A 24 9.44 6.64 3.34
C PRO A 24 10.16 7.21 2.11
N SER A 25 10.83 8.36 2.24
CA SER A 25 11.64 8.95 1.18
C SER A 25 12.79 8.06 0.71
N ASP A 26 13.47 7.40 1.64
CA ASP A 26 14.53 6.45 1.31
C ASP A 26 13.94 5.18 0.67
N ALA A 27 12.76 4.73 1.10
CA ALA A 27 12.09 3.59 0.52
C ALA A 27 11.73 3.83 -0.96
N PHE A 28 11.11 4.97 -1.28
CA PHE A 28 10.77 5.32 -2.66
C PHE A 28 12.01 5.48 -3.53
N ARG A 29 13.06 6.12 -3.01
CA ARG A 29 14.35 6.24 -3.70
C ARG A 29 14.96 4.87 -4.02
N LEU A 30 15.02 3.96 -3.05
CA LEU A 30 15.58 2.61 -3.26
C LEU A 30 14.77 1.80 -4.27
N ILE A 31 13.43 1.91 -4.23
CA ILE A 31 12.57 1.26 -5.24
C ILE A 31 12.87 1.80 -6.63
N ALA A 32 13.00 3.12 -6.78
CA ALA A 32 13.32 3.77 -8.05
C ALA A 32 14.72 3.41 -8.56
N GLU A 33 15.74 3.39 -7.69
CA GLU A 33 17.11 2.95 -8.02
C GLU A 33 17.17 1.49 -8.49
N ALA A 34 16.26 0.64 -7.99
CA ALA A 34 16.07 -0.73 -8.47
C ALA A 34 15.25 -0.83 -9.78
N GLY A 35 14.84 0.29 -10.37
CA GLY A 35 14.00 0.35 -11.57
C GLY A 35 12.53 0.00 -11.33
N GLY A 36 12.10 0.00 -10.06
CA GLY A 36 10.73 -0.28 -9.63
C GLY A 36 9.89 0.98 -9.46
N ILE A 37 8.62 0.78 -9.10
CA ILE A 37 7.65 1.85 -8.88
C ILE A 37 7.05 1.70 -7.49
N GLY A 38 7.18 2.72 -6.66
CA GLY A 38 6.65 2.70 -5.31
C GLY A 38 5.16 3.02 -5.25
N ALA A 39 4.44 2.25 -4.44
CA ALA A 39 3.03 2.44 -4.15
C ALA A 39 2.79 2.56 -2.65
N MET A 40 1.88 3.46 -2.24
CA MET A 40 1.34 3.43 -0.87
C MET A 40 0.33 2.28 -0.75
N ALA A 41 0.65 1.29 0.08
CA ALA A 41 -0.20 0.13 0.33
C ALA A 41 -1.35 0.47 1.29
N HIS A 42 -2.52 -0.11 1.01
CA HIS A 42 -3.76 -0.13 1.78
C HIS A 42 -4.01 1.16 2.60
N PRO A 43 -4.03 2.35 1.95
CA PRO A 43 -4.13 3.63 2.64
C PRO A 43 -5.39 3.75 3.51
N GLY A 44 -6.51 3.11 3.12
CA GLY A 44 -7.75 3.08 3.89
C GLY A 44 -7.64 2.39 5.26
N THR A 45 -6.65 1.51 5.43
CA THR A 45 -6.35 0.88 6.74
C THR A 45 -5.42 1.77 7.58
N SER A 46 -4.43 2.40 6.94
CA SER A 46 -3.47 3.27 7.65
C SER A 46 -4.09 4.59 8.12
N ARG A 47 -5.06 5.13 7.37
CA ARG A 47 -5.68 6.45 7.57
C ARG A 47 -4.66 7.60 7.65
N ARG A 48 -3.55 7.49 6.90
CA ARG A 48 -2.46 8.47 6.83
C ARG A 48 -2.42 9.23 5.52
N ASP A 49 -3.58 9.74 5.10
CA ASP A 49 -3.71 10.54 3.87
C ASP A 49 -2.86 11.82 3.92
N ASP A 50 -2.52 12.31 5.12
CA ASP A 50 -1.59 13.42 5.35
C ASP A 50 -0.20 13.19 4.74
N LEU A 51 0.24 11.93 4.64
CA LEU A 51 1.55 11.57 4.12
C LEU A 51 1.61 11.50 2.59
N ILE A 52 0.47 11.51 1.91
CA ILE A 52 0.41 11.29 0.46
C ILE A 52 1.19 12.37 -0.30
N GLY A 53 1.11 13.62 0.13
CA GLY A 53 1.87 14.71 -0.47
C GLY A 53 3.38 14.48 -0.37
N ASP A 54 3.87 14.14 0.82
CA ASP A 54 5.28 13.86 1.07
C ASP A 54 5.77 12.63 0.28
N PHE A 55 4.93 11.61 0.13
CA PHE A 55 5.26 10.41 -0.63
C PHE A 55 5.37 10.72 -2.13
N ILE A 56 4.49 11.55 -2.67
CA ILE A 56 4.58 12.03 -4.06
C ILE A 56 5.86 12.84 -4.28
N ALA A 57 6.17 13.75 -3.35
CA ALA A 57 7.41 14.53 -3.39
C ALA A 57 8.65 13.64 -3.32
N ALA A 58 8.55 12.50 -2.64
CA ALA A 58 9.59 11.49 -2.56
C ALA A 58 9.64 10.50 -3.76
N GLY A 59 8.78 10.66 -4.76
CA GLY A 59 8.80 9.83 -5.98
C GLY A 59 7.77 8.69 -6.02
N MET A 60 6.77 8.68 -5.13
CA MET A 60 5.63 7.77 -5.27
C MET A 60 4.90 8.03 -6.60
N ARG A 61 4.53 6.95 -7.30
CA ARG A 61 3.79 7.01 -8.58
C ARG A 61 2.54 6.14 -8.61
N ALA A 62 2.26 5.42 -7.53
CA ALA A 62 1.11 4.53 -7.43
C ALA A 62 0.49 4.58 -6.03
N ILE A 63 -0.78 4.19 -5.94
CA ILE A 63 -1.52 4.06 -4.69
C ILE A 63 -2.46 2.88 -4.77
N GLU A 64 -2.51 2.07 -3.71
CA GLU A 64 -3.44 0.94 -3.66
C GLU A 64 -4.86 1.45 -3.47
N VAL A 65 -5.70 1.16 -4.46
CA VAL A 65 -7.12 1.53 -4.49
C VAL A 65 -7.97 0.32 -4.16
N TYR A 66 -7.68 -0.82 -4.80
CA TYR A 66 -8.48 -2.02 -4.69
C TYR A 66 -7.84 -2.96 -3.66
N HIS A 67 -8.47 -3.07 -2.50
CA HIS A 67 -7.98 -3.89 -1.40
C HIS A 67 -9.18 -4.46 -0.63
N PRO A 68 -9.17 -5.72 -0.17
CA PRO A 68 -10.34 -6.32 0.50
C PRO A 68 -10.80 -5.62 1.78
N LYS A 69 -9.91 -4.90 2.46
CA LYS A 69 -10.23 -4.09 3.66
C LYS A 69 -10.69 -2.66 3.33
N HIS A 70 -10.68 -2.26 2.06
CA HIS A 70 -11.23 -0.97 1.64
C HIS A 70 -12.74 -1.09 1.48
N THR A 71 -13.48 -0.19 2.12
CA THR A 71 -14.91 -0.03 1.84
C THR A 71 -15.10 0.52 0.43
N GLU A 72 -16.31 0.43 -0.12
CA GLU A 72 -16.60 1.11 -1.39
C GLU A 72 -16.35 2.63 -1.33
N GLY A 73 -16.52 3.23 -0.14
CA GLY A 73 -16.20 4.64 0.10
C GLY A 73 -14.71 4.93 -0.04
N ASP A 74 -13.86 4.04 0.50
CA ASP A 74 -12.41 4.11 0.39
C ASP A 74 -11.98 3.94 -1.07
N ILE A 75 -12.50 2.93 -1.77
CA ILE A 75 -12.20 2.70 -3.20
C ILE A 75 -12.52 3.96 -4.01
N ARG A 76 -13.75 4.47 -3.92
CA ARG A 76 -14.16 5.69 -4.66
C ARG A 76 -13.31 6.91 -4.29
N ARG A 77 -12.88 7.03 -3.04
CA ARG A 77 -12.01 8.12 -2.58
C ARG A 77 -10.64 8.02 -3.25
N TYR A 78 -10.00 6.86 -3.17
CA TYR A 78 -8.65 6.66 -3.70
C TYR A 78 -8.60 6.60 -5.23
N GLU A 79 -9.66 6.16 -5.91
CA GLU A 79 -9.79 6.31 -7.37
C GLU A 79 -9.75 7.78 -7.78
N ARG A 80 -10.56 8.63 -7.14
CA ARG A 80 -10.58 10.08 -7.41
C ARG A 80 -9.24 10.73 -7.08
N LEU A 81 -8.60 10.31 -5.99
CA LEU A 81 -7.32 10.83 -5.57
C LEU A 81 -6.21 10.45 -6.56
N ALA A 82 -6.17 9.18 -6.98
CA ALA A 82 -5.21 8.69 -7.95
C ALA A 82 -5.34 9.44 -9.28
N LEU A 83 -6.58 9.62 -9.77
CA LEU A 83 -6.84 10.41 -10.96
C LEU A 83 -6.38 11.87 -10.81
N LYS A 84 -6.72 12.52 -9.69
CA LYS A 84 -6.38 13.93 -9.44
C LYS A 84 -4.88 14.16 -9.36
N LEU A 85 -4.13 13.21 -8.81
CA LEU A 85 -2.70 13.33 -8.54
C LEU A 85 -1.83 12.64 -9.60
N GLY A 86 -2.43 12.08 -10.66
CA GLY A 86 -1.71 11.37 -11.71
C GLY A 86 -1.03 10.08 -11.23
N LEU A 87 -1.55 9.45 -10.18
CA LEU A 87 -1.03 8.19 -9.65
C LEU A 87 -1.69 6.99 -10.35
N VAL A 88 -0.93 5.91 -10.48
CA VAL A 88 -1.47 4.63 -10.94
C VAL A 88 -2.25 3.97 -9.81
N ALA A 89 -3.54 3.70 -10.04
CA ALA A 89 -4.39 2.94 -9.13
C ALA A 89 -4.02 1.45 -9.18
N THR A 90 -3.49 0.91 -8.09
CA THR A 90 -3.12 -0.51 -7.96
C THR A 90 -4.11 -1.27 -7.07
N GLY A 91 -3.92 -2.58 -6.96
CA GLY A 91 -4.72 -3.43 -6.10
C GLY A 91 -4.03 -4.72 -5.73
N GLY A 92 -4.40 -5.28 -4.59
CA GLY A 92 -3.75 -6.42 -3.98
C GLY A 92 -4.67 -7.13 -3.00
N SER A 93 -4.57 -8.46 -2.95
CA SER A 93 -5.35 -9.26 -2.00
C SER A 93 -4.82 -9.21 -0.56
N ASP A 94 -3.55 -8.81 -0.37
CA ASP A 94 -2.86 -8.91 0.93
C ASP A 94 -2.99 -10.31 1.57
N SER A 95 -2.97 -11.34 0.72
CA SER A 95 -3.16 -12.73 1.13
C SER A 95 -1.91 -13.27 1.84
N HIS A 96 -2.07 -13.71 3.07
CA HIS A 96 -1.04 -14.43 3.86
C HIS A 96 -1.17 -15.96 3.81
N GLY A 97 -1.88 -16.49 2.81
CA GLY A 97 -1.99 -17.94 2.55
C GLY A 97 -3.14 -18.63 3.28
N ARG A 98 -3.10 -19.97 3.33
CA ARG A 98 -4.15 -20.83 3.93
C ARG A 98 -4.10 -20.84 5.47
N ARG A 99 -4.15 -19.67 6.09
CA ARG A 99 -4.41 -19.50 7.52
C ARG A 99 -5.78 -18.86 7.67
N ASP A 100 -6.76 -19.66 8.10
CA ASP A 100 -8.00 -19.24 8.77
C ASP A 100 -8.87 -18.15 8.10
N GLY A 101 -8.64 -17.87 6.82
CA GLY A 101 -9.64 -17.38 5.87
C GLY A 101 -10.25 -16.01 6.17
N THR A 102 -9.71 -14.98 5.54
CA THR A 102 -10.54 -13.83 5.11
C THR A 102 -10.08 -13.30 3.76
N LEU A 103 -8.77 -13.26 3.48
CA LEU A 103 -8.21 -12.73 2.25
C LEU A 103 -7.49 -13.84 1.45
N THR A 104 -8.07 -14.23 0.31
CA THR A 104 -7.49 -15.24 -0.57
C THR A 104 -6.72 -14.59 -1.71
N LEU A 105 -5.70 -15.28 -2.20
CA LEU A 105 -5.00 -14.85 -3.41
C LEU A 105 -6.00 -14.68 -4.55
N GLY A 106 -5.96 -13.51 -5.21
CA GLY A 106 -6.88 -13.18 -6.29
C GLY A 106 -8.27 -12.70 -5.85
N ALA A 107 -8.53 -12.51 -4.54
CA ALA A 107 -9.76 -11.89 -4.04
C ALA A 107 -9.94 -10.43 -4.51
N CYS A 108 -8.85 -9.81 -4.94
CA CYS A 108 -8.85 -8.49 -5.54
C CYS A 108 -7.99 -8.53 -6.81
N THR A 109 -8.48 -7.90 -7.88
CA THR A 109 -7.81 -7.86 -9.19
C THR A 109 -7.80 -6.44 -9.73
N VAL A 110 -6.88 -6.20 -10.66
CA VAL A 110 -6.79 -4.96 -11.44
C VAL A 110 -6.75 -5.31 -12.92
N PRO A 111 -7.23 -4.45 -13.83
CA PRO A 111 -7.10 -4.70 -15.25
C PRO A 111 -5.62 -4.70 -15.66
N LEU A 112 -5.28 -5.44 -16.71
CA LEU A 112 -3.92 -5.52 -17.25
C LEU A 112 -3.34 -4.13 -17.59
N SER A 113 -4.19 -3.19 -17.99
CA SER A 113 -3.80 -1.80 -18.24
C SER A 113 -3.17 -1.10 -17.02
N THR A 114 -3.39 -1.60 -15.81
CA THR A 114 -2.69 -1.14 -14.61
C THR A 114 -1.20 -1.45 -14.68
N VAL A 115 -0.83 -2.65 -15.16
CA VAL A 115 0.57 -3.04 -15.36
C VAL A 115 1.21 -2.19 -16.46
N GLU A 116 0.47 -1.89 -17.54
CA GLU A 116 0.95 -1.02 -18.61
C GLU A 116 1.19 0.41 -18.12
N LYS A 117 0.26 0.96 -17.34
CA LYS A 117 0.39 2.27 -16.70
C LYS A 117 1.57 2.32 -15.74
N LEU A 118 1.80 1.26 -14.95
CA LEU A 118 2.99 1.16 -14.11
C LEU A 118 4.25 1.23 -14.98
N LYS A 119 4.37 0.38 -16.01
CA LYS A 119 5.53 0.40 -16.91
C LYS A 119 5.79 1.79 -17.52
N ALA A 120 4.74 2.49 -17.93
CA ALA A 120 4.84 3.85 -18.48
C ALA A 120 5.23 4.92 -17.44
N ALA A 121 4.90 4.70 -16.16
CA ALA A 121 5.24 5.61 -15.06
C ALA A 121 6.71 5.51 -14.62
N ARG A 122 7.50 4.61 -15.20
CA ARG A 122 8.92 4.40 -14.88
C ARG A 122 9.84 5.49 -15.45
N ASP A 123 9.41 6.19 -16.51
CA ASP A 123 10.29 7.00 -17.35
C ASP A 123 10.28 8.52 -17.02
N TYR A 124 9.96 8.90 -15.77
CA TYR A 124 9.96 10.30 -15.29
C TYR A 124 10.92 10.54 -14.13
#